data_AF-A0A917P6P8-F1
#
_entry.id   AF-A0A917P6P8-F1
#
_cell.length_a   1.000
_cell.length_b   1.000
_cell.length_c   1.000
_cell.angle_alpha   90.00
_cell.angle_beta   90.00
_cell.angle_gamma   90.00
#
_symmetry.space_group_name_H-M   'P 1'
#
loop_
_entity.id
_entity.type
_entity.pdbx_description
1 polymer ?
#
loop_
_entity_poly.entity_id
_entity_poly.type
_entity_poly.pdbx_seq_one_letter_code
_entity_poly.pdbx_strand_id
1 'polypeptide(L)'
;MATHSATGTLAAAAAATVASTLAHRVPPSTTHRTEQPPHTRSAANPPPYKPPPPASPSSTPPPEYEAVPAGAFDPRELTDFQLDELVHRIIGRITRLIRTELRMDRERIGRLRDPRR
;
A
#
# COMPACT_ATOMS: atom_id res chain seq x y z
N MET A 1 -5.37 -12.28 39.66
CA MET A 1 -4.79 -10.94 39.39
C MET A 1 -4.14 -10.98 38.03
N ALA A 2 -4.68 -10.28 37.03
CA ALA A 2 -4.15 -10.32 35.66
C ALA A 2 -3.01 -9.29 35.50
N THR A 3 -1.79 -9.78 35.29
CA THR A 3 -0.60 -8.96 35.03
C THR A 3 -0.73 -8.36 33.63
N HIS A 4 -1.12 -7.09 33.56
CA HIS A 4 -1.13 -6.33 32.31
C HIS A 4 0.33 -6.08 31.92
N SER A 5 0.79 -6.76 30.86
CA SER A 5 2.13 -6.58 30.32
C SER A 5 2.30 -5.14 29.83
N ALA A 6 3.37 -4.46 30.25
CA ALA A 6 3.68 -3.07 29.86
C ALA A 6 3.78 -2.87 28.33
N THR A 7 4.02 -3.96 27.58
CA THR A 7 3.99 -3.96 26.11
C THR A 7 2.58 -3.81 25.54
N GLY A 8 1.56 -4.33 26.22
CA GLY A 8 0.16 -4.25 25.79
C GLY A 8 -0.41 -2.84 25.92
N THR A 9 -0.01 -2.09 26.95
CA THR A 9 -0.45 -0.70 27.16
C THR A 9 0.19 0.24 26.14
N LEU A 10 1.47 0.05 25.82
CA LEU A 10 2.17 0.82 24.78
C LEU A 10 1.56 0.55 23.38
N ALA A 11 1.30 -0.71 23.04
CA ALA A 11 0.69 -1.07 21.77
C ALA A 11 -0.73 -0.49 21.61
N ALA A 12 -1.52 -0.49 22.68
CA ALA A 12 -2.84 0.14 22.68
C ALA A 12 -2.78 1.67 22.50
N ALA A 13 -1.81 2.33 23.15
CA ALA A 13 -1.61 3.77 23.00
C ALA A 13 -1.21 4.15 21.56
N ALA A 14 -0.27 3.40 20.96
CA ALA A 14 0.14 3.62 19.57
C ALA A 14 -1.03 3.40 18.60
N ALA A 15 -1.83 2.34 18.80
CA ALA A 15 -3.02 2.08 17.98
C ALA A 15 -4.06 3.20 18.09
N ALA A 16 -4.27 3.78 19.27
CA ALA A 16 -5.18 4.90 19.48
C ALA A 16 -4.73 6.16 18.75
N THR A 17 -3.43 6.48 18.75
CA THR A 17 -2.88 7.63 18.01
C THR A 17 -3.04 7.47 16.50
N VAL A 18 -2.80 6.26 15.96
CA VAL A 18 -2.99 5.97 14.53
C VAL A 18 -4.48 6.05 14.14
N ALA A 19 -5.38 5.51 14.96
CA ALA A 19 -6.81 5.62 14.72
C ALA A 19 -7.31 7.08 14.73
N SER A 20 -6.82 7.89 15.68
CA SER A 20 -7.19 9.30 15.80
C SER A 20 -6.69 10.13 14.62
N THR A 21 -5.46 9.91 14.17
CA THR A 21 -4.89 10.61 13.01
C THR A 21 -5.58 10.24 11.69
N LEU A 22 -6.02 8.98 11.54
CA LEU A 22 -6.77 8.54 10.37
C LEU A 22 -8.19 9.11 10.35
N ALA A 23 -8.87 9.14 11.50
CA ALA A 23 -10.20 9.76 11.64
C ALA A 23 -10.17 11.26 11.32
N HIS A 24 -9.10 11.96 11.71
CA HIS A 24 -8.92 13.38 11.43
C HIS A 24 -8.63 13.70 9.95
N ARG A 25 -8.29 12.70 9.14
CA ARG A 25 -8.06 12.83 7.69
C ARG A 25 -9.28 12.50 6.83
N VAL A 26 -10.41 12.12 7.41
CA VAL A 26 -11.65 11.91 6.64
C VAL A 26 -12.28 13.29 6.38
N PRO A 27 -12.27 13.82 5.15
CA PRO A 27 -12.97 15.06 4.87
C PRO A 27 -14.49 14.83 5.08
N PRO A 28 -15.22 15.81 5.62
CA PRO A 28 -16.67 15.72 5.64
C PRO A 28 -17.15 15.56 4.20
N SER A 29 -17.95 14.52 3.96
CA SER A 29 -18.67 14.37 2.69
C SER A 29 -19.73 15.47 2.66
N THR A 30 -19.38 16.64 2.14
CA THR A 30 -20.36 17.66 1.81
C THR A 30 -21.14 17.17 0.61
N THR A 31 -22.36 16.68 0.86
CA THR A 31 -23.40 16.52 -0.16
C THR A 31 -23.79 17.90 -0.69
N HIS A 32 -22.96 18.47 -1.57
CA HIS A 32 -23.38 19.56 -2.43
C HIS A 32 -24.28 18.97 -3.52
N ARG A 33 -25.59 18.94 -3.24
CA ARG A 33 -26.62 18.89 -4.28
C ARG A 33 -26.59 20.25 -4.98
N THR A 34 -25.72 20.38 -5.97
CA THR A 34 -25.81 21.42 -6.98
C THR A 34 -26.76 20.91 -8.06
N GLU A 35 -27.90 21.57 -8.23
CA GLU A 35 -28.72 21.44 -9.43
C GLU A 35 -27.84 21.78 -10.63
N GLN A 36 -27.50 20.75 -11.40
CA GLN A 36 -26.67 20.84 -12.59
C GLN A 36 -27.61 20.84 -13.81
N PRO A 37 -27.51 21.81 -14.73
CA PRO A 37 -28.36 21.87 -15.92
C PRO A 37 -28.16 20.61 -16.79
N PRO A 38 -29.16 20.19 -17.59
CA PRO A 38 -29.12 18.91 -18.27
C PRO A 38 -28.03 18.93 -19.33
N HIS A 39 -26.87 18.37 -19.00
CA HIS A 39 -25.88 18.02 -20.00
C HIS A 39 -26.49 16.90 -20.83
N THR A 40 -26.76 17.18 -22.10
CA THR A 40 -26.98 16.14 -23.09
C THR A 40 -25.73 15.27 -23.09
N ARG A 41 -25.81 14.12 -22.41
CA ARG A 41 -24.78 13.09 -22.44
C ARG A 41 -24.73 12.59 -23.87
N SER A 42 -23.87 13.20 -24.68
CA SER A 42 -23.53 12.67 -26.00
C SER A 42 -23.10 11.23 -25.78
N ALA A 43 -23.95 10.30 -26.19
CA ALA A 43 -23.75 8.87 -26.08
C ALA A 43 -22.70 8.43 -27.12
N ALA A 44 -21.52 9.05 -27.08
CA ALA A 44 -20.35 8.52 -27.72
C ALA A 44 -19.92 7.33 -26.86
N ASN A 45 -20.21 6.12 -27.34
CA ASN A 45 -19.68 4.90 -26.75
C ASN A 45 -18.17 5.05 -26.57
N PRO A 46 -17.61 4.75 -25.39
CA PRO A 46 -16.16 4.74 -25.23
C PRO A 46 -15.57 3.78 -26.25
N PRO A 47 -14.40 4.10 -26.84
CA PRO A 47 -13.75 3.21 -27.79
C PRO A 47 -13.56 1.83 -27.13
N PRO A 48 -13.71 0.74 -27.91
CA PRO A 48 -13.50 -0.60 -27.39
C PRO A 48 -12.11 -0.71 -26.77
N TYR A 49 -12.06 -1.25 -25.55
CA TYR A 49 -10.82 -1.48 -24.83
C TYR A 49 -9.88 -2.34 -25.67
N LYS A 50 -8.75 -1.76 -26.06
CA LYS A 50 -7.64 -2.52 -26.64
C LYS A 50 -6.70 -2.88 -25.48
N PRO A 51 -6.49 -4.17 -25.18
CA PRO A 51 -5.50 -4.55 -24.19
C PRO A 51 -4.14 -4.00 -24.64
N PRO A 52 -3.30 -3.49 -23.71
CA PRO A 52 -1.94 -3.15 -24.05
C PRO A 52 -1.24 -4.38 -24.64
N PRO A 53 -0.30 -4.19 -25.58
CA PRO A 53 0.51 -5.30 -26.07
C PRO A 53 1.19 -5.99 -24.86
N PRO A 54 1.37 -7.32 -24.92
CA PRO A 54 2.10 -8.03 -23.87
C PRO A 54 3.44 -7.33 -23.68
N ALA A 55 3.79 -7.02 -22.43
CA ALA A 55 5.09 -6.48 -22.12
C ALA A 55 6.15 -7.45 -22.67
N SER A 56 6.94 -6.98 -23.63
CA SER A 56 8.09 -7.75 -24.11
C SER A 56 8.94 -8.10 -22.89
N PRO A 57 9.30 -9.38 -22.68
CA PRO A 57 10.24 -9.70 -21.62
C PRO A 57 11.52 -8.94 -21.94
N SER A 58 11.91 -8.02 -21.06
CA SER A 58 13.26 -7.48 -21.11
C SER A 58 14.20 -8.69 -21.06
N SER A 59 14.88 -8.97 -22.17
CA SER A 59 15.75 -10.14 -22.31
C SER A 59 16.99 -10.06 -21.41
N THR A 60 17.20 -8.91 -20.76
CA THR A 60 18.20 -8.75 -19.73
C THR A 60 17.65 -9.34 -18.43
N PRO A 61 18.24 -10.43 -17.91
CA PRO A 61 17.93 -10.88 -16.57
C PRO A 61 18.19 -9.72 -15.60
N PRO A 62 17.36 -9.56 -14.55
CA PRO A 62 17.67 -8.59 -13.51
C PRO A 62 19.07 -8.87 -12.98
N PRO A 63 19.85 -7.83 -12.63
CA PRO A 63 21.18 -8.03 -12.07
C PRO A 63 21.09 -8.98 -10.88
N GLU A 64 22.02 -9.92 -10.82
CA GLU A 64 22.13 -10.81 -9.67
C GLU A 64 22.43 -10.00 -8.40
N TYR A 65 21.99 -10.52 -7.27
CA TYR A 65 22.26 -9.87 -5.99
C TYR A 65 23.77 -9.98 -5.69
N GLU A 66 24.44 -8.84 -5.71
CA GLU A 66 25.81 -8.72 -5.24
C GLU A 66 25.80 -8.31 -3.77
N ALA A 67 26.42 -9.12 -2.91
CA ALA A 67 26.52 -8.81 -1.49
C ALA A 67 27.38 -7.58 -1.28
N VAL A 68 26.90 -6.63 -0.49
CA VAL A 68 27.68 -5.45 -0.12
C VAL A 68 28.82 -5.90 0.82
N PRO A 69 30.09 -5.57 0.53
CA PRO A 69 31.21 -5.92 1.39
C PRO A 69 31.03 -5.39 2.81
N ALA A 70 31.51 -6.14 3.81
CA ALA A 70 31.42 -5.70 5.20
C ALA A 70 32.13 -4.35 5.39
N GLY A 71 31.42 -3.37 5.96
CA GLY A 71 31.93 -2.01 6.17
C GLY A 71 31.84 -1.08 4.95
N ALA A 72 31.36 -1.54 3.79
CA ALA A 72 31.18 -0.69 2.61
C ALA A 72 29.94 0.23 2.68
N PHE A 73 29.08 0.05 3.69
CA PHE A 73 27.90 0.87 3.92
C PHE A 73 27.79 1.22 5.41
N ASP A 74 27.95 2.49 5.75
CA ASP A 74 27.62 3.01 7.08
C ASP A 74 26.31 3.81 7.03
N PRO A 75 25.22 3.33 7.68
CA PRO A 75 23.96 4.05 7.72
C PRO A 75 24.06 5.41 8.44
N ARG A 76 25.08 5.63 9.28
CA ARG A 76 25.25 6.89 10.02
C ARG A 76 25.83 8.01 9.17
N GLU A 77 26.42 7.67 8.03
CA GLU A 77 27.00 8.65 7.09
C GLU A 77 26.00 9.18 6.06
N LEU A 78 24.75 8.68 6.09
CA LEU A 78 23.71 9.13 5.17
C LEU A 78 23.28 10.56 5.49
N THR A 79 23.17 11.39 4.44
CA THR A 79 22.52 12.69 4.55
C THR A 79 21.01 12.52 4.73
N ASP A 80 20.32 13.50 5.32
CA ASP A 80 18.87 13.45 5.55
C ASP A 80 18.08 13.18 4.26
N PHE A 81 18.49 13.80 3.16
CA PHE A 81 17.88 13.57 1.84
C PHE A 81 18.07 12.11 1.36
N GLN A 82 19.26 11.53 1.54
CA GLN A 82 19.51 10.14 1.17
C GLN A 82 18.72 9.16 2.03
N LEU A 83 18.57 9.48 3.32
CA LEU A 83 17.73 8.72 4.23
C LEU A 83 16.26 8.77 3.78
N ASP A 84 15.74 9.95 3.45
CA ASP A 84 14.37 10.13 2.96
C ASP A 84 14.12 9.37 1.65
N GLU A 85 15.04 9.46 0.69
CA GLU A 85 14.96 8.71 -0.57
C GLU A 85 15.00 7.19 -0.35
N LEU A 86 15.88 6.73 0.55
CA LEU A 86 15.97 5.31 0.91
C LEU A 86 14.67 4.82 1.54
N VAL A 87 14.14 5.56 2.52
CA VAL A 87 12.88 5.26 3.19
C VAL A 87 11.73 5.23 2.19
N HIS A 88 11.64 6.23 1.30
CA HIS A 88 10.61 6.29 0.27
C HIS A 88 10.65 5.05 -0.64
N ARG A 89 11.84 4.65 -1.09
CA ARG A 89 12.05 3.45 -1.93
C ARG A 89 11.66 2.16 -1.20
N ILE A 90 12.05 2.03 0.07
CA ILE A 90 11.77 0.83 0.89
C ILE A 90 10.28 0.70 1.18
N ILE A 91 9.62 1.77 1.64
CA ILE A 91 8.19 1.75 1.98
C ILE A 91 7.35 1.35 0.77
N GLY A 92 7.62 1.92 -0.41
CA GLY A 92 6.91 1.56 -1.64
C GLY A 92 7.02 0.07 -1.97
N ARG A 93 8.21 -0.51 -1.83
CA ARG A 93 8.45 -1.93 -2.09
C ARG A 93 7.77 -2.83 -1.06
N ILE A 94 7.96 -2.56 0.24
CA ILE A 94 7.41 -3.38 1.32
C ILE A 94 5.89 -3.36 1.30
N THR A 95 5.28 -2.19 1.17
CA THR A 95 3.81 -2.06 1.16
C THR A 95 3.18 -2.80 -0.03
N ARG A 96 3.87 -2.87 -1.17
CA ARG A 96 3.42 -3.68 -2.31
C ARG A 96 3.42 -5.17 -1.99
N LEU A 97 4.49 -5.69 -1.39
CA LEU A 97 4.60 -7.09 -0.98
C LEU A 97 3.54 -7.45 0.08
N ILE A 98 3.36 -6.60 1.08
CA ILE A 98 2.32 -6.80 2.11
C ILE A 98 0.93 -6.82 1.46
N ARG A 99 0.66 -5.90 0.51
CA ARG A 99 -0.65 -5.86 -0.18
C ARG A 99 -0.90 -7.14 -0.97
N THR A 100 0.11 -7.73 -1.60
CA THR A 100 -0.04 -9.00 -2.33
C THR A 100 -0.27 -10.16 -1.37
N GLU A 101 0.50 -10.26 -0.28
CA GLU A 101 0.30 -11.31 0.73
C GLU A 101 -1.11 -11.23 1.34
N LEU A 102 -1.57 -10.04 1.72
CA LEU A 102 -2.90 -9.84 2.29
C LEU A 102 -4.02 -10.14 1.29
N ARG A 103 -3.81 -9.91 -0.01
CA ARG A 103 -4.77 -10.30 -1.04
C ARG A 103 -4.87 -11.82 -1.14
N MET A 104 -3.72 -12.50 -1.20
CA MET A 104 -3.67 -13.96 -1.26
C MET A 104 -4.27 -14.59 0.01
N ASP A 105 -3.98 -14.03 1.17
CA ASP A 105 -4.55 -14.46 2.45
C ASP A 105 -6.08 -14.34 2.47
N ARG A 106 -6.64 -13.25 1.93
CA ARG A 106 -8.11 -13.10 1.81
C ARG A 106 -8.72 -14.14 0.88
N GLU A 107 -8.08 -14.42 -0.26
CA GLU A 107 -8.54 -15.46 -1.19
C GLU A 107 -8.47 -16.84 -0.52
N ARG A 108 -7.41 -17.11 0.26
CA ARG A 108 -7.23 -18.37 1.00
C ARG A 108 -8.26 -18.53 2.11
N ILE A 109 -8.44 -17.51 2.95
CA ILE A 109 -9.43 -17.51 4.03
C ILE A 109 -10.85 -17.59 3.45
N GLY A 110 -11.14 -16.90 2.35
CA GLY A 110 -12.42 -16.95 1.66
C GLY A 110 -12.76 -18.37 1.17
N ARG A 111 -11.80 -19.08 0.59
CA ARG A 111 -11.96 -20.51 0.22
C ARG A 111 -12.16 -21.41 1.43
N LEU A 112 -11.42 -21.19 2.51
CA LEU A 112 -11.54 -22.00 3.74
C LEU A 112 -12.88 -21.79 4.45
N ARG A 113 -13.50 -20.63 4.25
CA ARG A 113 -14.80 -20.26 4.83
C ARG A 113 -15.97 -20.47 3.88
N ASP A 114 -15.74 -20.99 2.67
CA ASP A 114 -16.82 -21.25 1.71
C ASP A 114 -17.45 -22.62 2.01
N PRO A 115 -18.70 -22.67 2.53
CA PRO A 115 -19.37 -23.93 2.86
C PRO A 115 -19.92 -24.65 1.63
N ARG A 116 -19.80 -24.06 0.43
CA ARG A 116 -20.27 -24.64 -0.84
C ARG A 116 -19.19 -25.47 -1.54
N ARG A 117 -18.03 -25.63 -0.91
CA ARG A 117 -16.90 -26.45 -1.35
C ARG A 117 -16.76 -27.73 -0.54
#